data_AF-A0A1D2NMR0-F1
#
_entry.id   AF-A0A1D2NMR0-F1
#
_cell.length_a   1.000
_cell.length_b   1.000
_cell.length_c   1.000
_cell.angle_alpha   90.00
_cell.angle_beta   90.00
_cell.angle_gamma   90.00
#
_symmetry.space_group_name_H-M   'P 1'
#
loop_
_entity.id
_entity.type
_entity.pdbx_description
1 polymer ?
#
loop_
_entity_poly.entity_id
_entity_poly.type
_entity_poly.pdbx_seq_one_letter_code
_entity_poly.pdbx_strand_id
1 'polypeptide(L)'
;MLMYKSPQYETLGFNLVKARLVQMGYPKELDEFVYDPSFPIRGLWFDSHLGNLLKVDAYGNILVCCHGFRFLKQSEVYELYPSKFLSLDESRVYVLNTLFNLPETYLLACLIDFFTNASDTSIEPTGVRCGDLFMSYKSIFQDVRNAVDWVHEKGDLKRKTVENLEEYVVKDDRLPMLLTRMREFGAKVFLLTNSEYWYSEKIMKYLFDFPGQSKTWTEFFDYIVLDARKPLFFKEGTILRQVDTQSGALKIGSHTGPLKQGQIYSGGSCDVFTELIGANGKDVLYIGDHIFGDILKSKKIRGWRTFLIVPELVQELHVWTDKCSLFEKLQNLDVMLGETYKNLDSSTKERPDISKIRGAIKEVTHQMDMSYGMLGSLFRSGSRQTFFSSQVVRYADLYAATFLNLIYYPFSYMFRAPAMLMPHESTVAHEQSFVADSPMFSRSRQQSALDGDGQPELFAGPSSKAKVLERSQSFIPHVRPETPRKVTHHHDEDDSEEESEKSA
;
A
#
# COMPACT_ATOMS: atom_id res chain seq x y z
N MET A 1 -13.97 -0.71 10.33
CA MET A 1 -13.18 0.32 9.62
C MET A 1 -14.14 1.36 9.06
N LEU A 2 -13.89 2.63 9.33
CA LEU A 2 -14.78 3.76 9.04
C LEU A 2 -14.53 4.29 7.62
N MET A 3 -15.57 4.42 6.81
CA MET A 3 -15.48 5.04 5.48
C MET A 3 -16.24 6.37 5.50
N TYR A 4 -15.53 7.46 5.20
CA TYR A 4 -16.16 8.77 5.06
C TYR A 4 -16.71 8.96 3.65
N LYS A 5 -17.78 9.75 3.54
CA LYS A 5 -18.43 10.08 2.26
C LYS A 5 -17.63 11.12 1.50
N SER A 6 -17.42 10.84 0.22
CA SER A 6 -16.72 11.72 -0.72
C SER A 6 -17.71 12.38 -1.68
N PRO A 7 -17.58 13.70 -1.98
CA PRO A 7 -16.50 14.61 -1.58
C PRO A 7 -16.80 15.41 -0.29
N GLN A 8 -17.88 15.09 0.45
CA GLN A 8 -18.37 15.88 1.58
C GLN A 8 -17.31 16.03 2.68
N TYR A 9 -16.67 14.93 3.05
CA TYR A 9 -15.71 14.90 4.15
C TYR A 9 -14.40 15.61 3.78
N GLU A 10 -13.91 15.42 2.56
CA GLU A 10 -12.74 16.09 2.02
C GLU A 10 -12.98 17.60 1.94
N THR A 11 -14.17 18.03 1.50
CA THR A 11 -14.57 19.44 1.45
C THR A 11 -14.61 20.06 2.85
N LEU A 12 -15.12 19.34 3.85
CA LEU A 12 -15.10 19.79 5.25
C LEU A 12 -13.67 19.99 5.74
N GLY A 13 -12.80 18.99 5.54
CA GLY A 13 -11.38 19.05 5.90
C GLY A 13 -10.67 20.22 5.23
N PHE A 14 -10.86 20.36 3.91
CA PHE A 14 -10.28 21.45 3.10
C PHE A 14 -10.65 22.82 3.67
N ASN A 15 -11.94 23.07 3.90
CA ASN A 15 -12.42 24.36 4.40
C ASN A 15 -11.88 24.70 5.79
N LEU A 16 -11.75 23.70 6.68
CA LEU A 16 -11.20 23.91 8.02
C LEU A 16 -9.69 24.20 7.99
N VAL A 17 -8.93 23.49 7.15
CA VAL A 17 -7.48 23.72 6.99
C VAL A 17 -7.22 25.08 6.37
N LYS A 18 -7.98 25.44 5.34
CA LYS A 18 -7.96 26.76 4.70
C LYS A 18 -8.19 27.89 5.72
N ALA A 19 -9.27 27.79 6.51
CA ALA A 19 -9.57 28.76 7.56
C ALA A 19 -8.45 28.83 8.62
N ARG A 20 -7.82 27.70 8.95
CA ARG A 20 -6.69 27.65 9.88
C ARG A 20 -5.46 28.38 9.33
N LEU A 21 -5.14 28.23 8.04
CA LEU A 21 -4.04 28.95 7.42
C LEU A 21 -4.26 30.46 7.43
N VAL A 22 -5.48 30.93 7.12
CA VAL A 22 -5.82 32.36 7.22
C VAL A 22 -5.62 32.88 8.65
N GLN A 23 -5.98 32.11 9.68
CA GLN A 23 -5.70 32.46 11.08
C GLN A 23 -4.20 32.48 11.41
N MET A 24 -3.37 31.69 10.71
CA MET A 24 -1.91 31.70 10.85
C MET A 24 -1.25 32.90 10.16
N GLY A 25 -2.01 33.69 9.40
CA GLY A 25 -1.52 34.89 8.70
C GLY A 25 -1.39 34.74 7.19
N TYR A 26 -1.87 33.64 6.60
CA TYR A 26 -1.98 33.54 5.14
C TYR A 26 -3.01 34.55 4.58
N PRO A 27 -2.90 34.93 3.30
CA PRO A 27 -3.79 35.91 2.67
C PRO A 27 -5.27 35.50 2.75
N LYS A 28 -6.18 36.49 2.85
CA LYS A 28 -7.63 36.22 3.00
C LYS A 28 -8.27 35.69 1.72
N GLU A 29 -7.64 35.93 0.59
CA GLU A 29 -8.01 35.43 -0.74
C GLU A 29 -8.12 33.90 -0.76
N LEU A 30 -7.41 33.21 0.14
CA LEU A 30 -7.57 31.77 0.32
C LEU A 30 -9.02 31.38 0.63
N ASP A 31 -9.84 32.24 1.25
CA ASP A 31 -11.24 31.94 1.54
C ASP A 31 -12.07 31.66 0.27
N GLU A 32 -11.62 32.12 -0.90
CA GLU A 32 -12.27 31.88 -2.19
C GLU A 32 -12.01 30.48 -2.76
N PHE A 33 -11.01 29.74 -2.26
CA PHE A 33 -10.77 28.39 -2.78
C PHE A 33 -11.93 27.44 -2.46
N VAL A 34 -12.30 26.65 -3.47
CA VAL A 34 -13.33 25.60 -3.39
C VAL A 34 -12.67 24.27 -3.69
N TYR A 35 -12.92 23.25 -2.87
CA TYR A 35 -12.36 21.92 -3.07
C TYR A 35 -12.88 21.30 -4.38
N ASP A 36 -11.96 20.86 -5.24
CA ASP A 36 -12.28 20.12 -6.47
C ASP A 36 -11.80 18.66 -6.34
N PRO A 37 -12.72 17.68 -6.20
CA PRO A 37 -12.35 16.27 -6.08
C PRO A 37 -11.79 15.66 -7.37
N SER A 38 -11.89 16.33 -8.52
CA SER A 38 -11.41 15.82 -9.81
C SER A 38 -9.89 15.99 -10.01
N PHE A 39 -9.24 16.80 -9.17
CA PHE A 39 -7.81 17.05 -9.22
C PHE A 39 -6.98 16.03 -8.43
N PRO A 40 -7.11 15.92 -7.08
CA PRO A 40 -6.15 15.15 -6.29
C PRO A 40 -6.38 13.64 -6.42
N ILE A 41 -5.29 12.88 -6.45
CA ILE A 41 -5.30 11.44 -6.28
C ILE A 41 -4.41 11.05 -5.10
N ARG A 42 -4.70 9.90 -4.48
CA ARG A 42 -3.88 9.36 -3.40
C ARG A 42 -2.54 8.86 -3.93
N GLY A 43 -1.51 8.90 -3.07
CA GLY A 43 -0.18 8.36 -3.36
C GLY A 43 0.75 9.30 -4.13
N LEU A 44 0.36 10.56 -4.37
CA LEU A 44 1.26 11.56 -4.94
C LEU A 44 2.42 11.87 -4.00
N TRP A 45 3.52 12.29 -4.59
CA TRP A 45 4.70 12.78 -3.90
C TRP A 45 4.70 14.31 -3.98
N PHE A 46 4.81 14.97 -2.84
CA PHE A 46 5.10 16.40 -2.80
C PHE A 46 6.60 16.61 -2.65
N ASP A 47 7.23 17.23 -3.65
CA ASP A 47 8.62 17.66 -3.61
C ASP A 47 8.70 19.02 -2.90
N SER A 48 9.02 19.00 -1.61
CA SER A 48 9.12 20.22 -0.79
C SER A 48 10.26 21.15 -1.20
N HIS A 49 11.20 20.70 -2.03
CA HIS A 49 12.28 21.55 -2.52
C HIS A 49 11.83 22.42 -3.70
N LEU A 50 11.03 21.86 -4.63
CA LEU A 50 10.63 22.52 -5.87
C LEU A 50 9.13 22.85 -5.97
N GLY A 51 8.34 22.48 -4.96
CA GLY A 51 6.91 22.80 -4.89
C GLY A 51 6.06 22.02 -5.89
N ASN A 52 6.51 20.85 -6.33
CA ASN A 52 5.82 20.05 -7.34
C ASN A 52 5.07 18.86 -6.74
N LEU A 53 3.88 18.60 -7.26
CA LEU A 53 3.18 17.33 -7.09
C LEU A 53 3.63 16.36 -8.18
N LEU A 54 4.12 15.20 -7.77
CA LEU A 54 4.68 14.19 -8.63
C LEU A 54 3.88 12.89 -8.50
N LYS A 55 3.42 12.38 -9.64
CA LYS A 55 2.98 10.99 -9.77
C LYS A 55 4.18 10.19 -10.23
N VAL A 56 4.59 9.17 -9.49
CA VAL A 56 5.81 8.40 -9.79
C VAL A 56 5.55 6.90 -9.85
N ASP A 57 6.43 6.14 -10.50
CA ASP A 57 6.42 4.68 -10.50
C ASP A 57 7.18 4.06 -9.30
N ALA A 58 7.22 2.72 -9.25
CA ALA A 58 7.90 1.95 -8.19
C ALA A 58 9.38 2.30 -7.99
N TYR A 59 10.02 2.86 -9.02
CA TYR A 59 11.44 3.15 -9.05
C TYR A 59 11.72 4.64 -8.82
N GLY A 60 10.71 5.49 -8.69
CA GLY A 60 10.88 6.94 -8.55
C GLY A 60 10.96 7.68 -9.89
N ASN A 61 10.67 7.03 -11.01
CA ASN A 61 10.56 7.73 -12.28
C ASN A 61 9.27 8.54 -12.32
N ILE A 62 9.36 9.78 -12.78
CA ILE A 62 8.23 10.71 -12.81
C ILE A 62 7.29 10.32 -13.97
N LEU A 63 6.01 10.12 -13.66
CA LEU A 63 4.93 9.88 -14.63
C LEU A 63 4.27 11.20 -15.01
N VAL A 64 3.82 11.95 -14.00
CA VAL A 64 3.17 13.27 -14.11
C VAL A 64 3.82 14.23 -13.13
N CYS A 65 3.97 15.49 -13.53
CA CYS A 65 4.52 16.56 -12.71
C CYS A 65 3.62 17.79 -12.84
N CYS A 66 3.20 18.34 -11.71
CA CYS A 66 2.35 19.52 -11.64
C CYS A 66 2.98 20.56 -10.69
N HIS A 67 3.01 21.82 -11.13
CA HIS A 67 3.42 22.96 -10.32
C HIS A 67 2.21 23.90 -10.17
N GLY A 68 1.63 23.98 -8.98
CA GLY A 68 0.31 24.57 -8.82
C GLY A 68 -0.75 23.77 -9.58
N PHE A 69 -1.46 24.40 -10.52
CA PHE A 69 -2.33 23.71 -11.48
C PHE A 69 -1.69 23.49 -12.86
N ARG A 70 -0.44 23.92 -13.05
CA ARG A 70 0.26 23.80 -14.33
C ARG A 70 0.91 22.42 -14.47
N PHE A 71 0.39 21.61 -15.39
CA PHE A 71 1.03 20.36 -15.81
C PHE A 71 2.29 20.66 -16.63
N LEU A 72 3.44 20.18 -16.14
CA LEU A 72 4.72 20.45 -16.78
C LEU A 72 4.96 19.51 -17.97
N LYS A 73 5.46 20.08 -19.08
CA LYS A 73 5.87 19.28 -20.24
C LYS A 73 7.11 18.47 -19.92
N GLN A 74 7.33 17.41 -20.68
CA GLN A 74 8.47 16.53 -20.47
C GLN A 74 9.83 17.26 -20.51
N SER A 75 9.98 18.28 -21.36
CA SER A 75 11.20 19.11 -21.42
C SER A 75 11.44 19.87 -20.11
N GLU A 76 10.41 20.53 -19.57
CA GLU A 76 10.47 21.27 -18.30
C GLU A 76 10.77 20.32 -17.12
N VAL A 77 10.20 19.12 -17.14
CA VAL A 77 10.51 18.09 -16.13
C VAL A 77 11.98 17.66 -16.20
N TYR A 78 12.59 17.56 -17.39
CA TYR A 78 14.02 17.23 -17.51
C TYR A 78 14.95 18.34 -17.01
N GLU A 79 14.53 19.60 -17.11
CA GLU A 79 15.27 20.73 -16.56
C GLU A 79 15.29 20.71 -15.03
N LEU A 80 14.15 20.39 -14.40
CA LEU A 80 14.00 20.32 -12.95
C LEU A 80 14.53 19.02 -12.34
N TYR A 81 14.35 17.91 -13.06
CA TYR A 81 14.71 16.55 -12.64
C TYR A 81 15.60 15.91 -13.72
N PRO A 82 16.93 16.14 -13.69
CA PRO A 82 17.85 15.49 -14.60
C PRO A 82 17.71 13.97 -14.47
N SER A 83 17.37 13.29 -15.57
CA SER A 83 16.99 11.84 -15.63
C SER A 83 15.51 11.51 -15.36
N LYS A 84 14.64 12.50 -15.14
CA LYS A 84 13.19 12.30 -14.89
C LYS A 84 12.94 11.31 -13.74
N PHE A 85 13.77 11.41 -12.71
CA PHE A 85 13.83 10.50 -11.58
C PHE A 85 13.95 11.32 -10.29
N LEU A 86 13.28 10.84 -9.24
CA LEU A 86 13.46 11.35 -7.89
C LEU A 86 13.54 10.16 -6.92
N SER A 87 14.61 10.13 -6.12
CA SER A 87 14.72 9.16 -5.04
C SER A 87 13.77 9.52 -3.90
N LEU A 88 13.16 8.51 -3.28
CA LEU A 88 12.36 8.72 -2.09
C LEU A 88 13.28 9.05 -0.90
N ASP A 89 13.40 10.33 -0.59
CA ASP A 89 14.10 10.87 0.58
C ASP A 89 13.07 11.60 1.45
N GLU A 90 12.81 11.09 2.65
CA GLU A 90 11.81 11.64 3.59
C GLU A 90 12.10 13.09 4.02
N SER A 91 13.34 13.58 3.84
CA SER A 91 13.70 14.97 4.15
C SER A 91 13.25 15.99 3.10
N ARG A 92 12.95 15.51 1.88
CA ARG A 92 12.54 16.30 0.71
C ARG A 92 11.15 15.92 0.20
N VAL A 93 10.83 14.64 0.21
CA VAL A 93 9.61 14.09 -0.39
C VAL A 93 8.64 13.67 0.70
N TYR A 94 7.41 14.17 0.60
CA TYR A 94 6.30 13.67 1.40
C TYR A 94 5.34 12.87 0.52
N VAL A 95 4.97 11.65 0.94
CA VAL A 95 4.06 10.78 0.20
C VAL A 95 2.66 10.85 0.80
N LEU A 96 1.71 11.35 0.00
CA LEU A 96 0.32 11.64 0.37
C LEU A 96 -0.53 10.35 0.32
N ASN A 97 -0.30 9.42 1.25
CA ASN A 97 -0.72 8.01 1.16
C ASN A 97 -2.16 7.68 1.63
N THR A 98 -2.83 8.58 2.32
CA THR A 98 -4.16 8.35 2.93
C THR A 98 -5.21 9.24 2.30
N LEU A 99 -6.49 8.86 2.43
CA LEU A 99 -7.59 9.68 1.94
C LEU A 99 -7.68 11.02 2.69
N PHE A 100 -7.22 11.08 3.94
CA PHE A 100 -7.08 12.34 4.69
C PHE A 100 -6.07 13.31 4.05
N ASN A 101 -5.19 12.83 3.17
CA ASN A 101 -4.24 13.68 2.47
C ASN A 101 -4.85 14.33 1.21
N LEU A 102 -6.06 13.95 0.75
CA LEU A 102 -6.66 14.54 -0.46
C LEU A 102 -6.93 16.05 -0.34
N PRO A 103 -7.47 16.57 0.78
CA PRO A 103 -7.66 18.01 0.97
C PRO A 103 -6.34 18.80 0.90
N GLU A 104 -5.30 18.33 1.60
CA GLU A 104 -4.00 19.02 1.59
C GLU A 104 -3.29 18.90 0.24
N THR A 105 -3.47 17.79 -0.48
CA THR A 105 -2.92 17.61 -1.83
C THR A 105 -3.44 18.72 -2.75
N TYR A 106 -4.75 18.93 -2.73
CA TYR A 106 -5.37 20.00 -3.51
C TYR A 106 -4.99 21.38 -2.99
N LEU A 107 -4.98 21.59 -1.67
CA LEU A 107 -4.62 22.88 -1.07
C LEU A 107 -3.18 23.30 -1.39
N LEU A 108 -2.23 22.36 -1.40
CA LEU A 108 -0.86 22.61 -1.84
C LEU A 108 -0.85 23.11 -3.29
N ALA A 109 -1.58 22.44 -4.19
CA ALA A 109 -1.71 22.91 -5.58
C ALA A 109 -2.31 24.33 -5.64
N CYS A 110 -3.38 24.63 -4.90
CA CYS A 110 -3.98 25.97 -4.84
C CYS A 110 -2.99 27.02 -4.36
N LEU A 111 -2.24 26.74 -3.29
CA LEU A 111 -1.29 27.69 -2.71
C LEU A 111 -0.12 27.96 -3.64
N ILE A 112 0.45 26.91 -4.23
CA ILE A 112 1.54 27.07 -5.20
C ILE A 112 1.04 27.85 -6.41
N ASP A 113 -0.14 27.54 -6.94
CA ASP A 113 -0.75 28.27 -8.05
C ASP A 113 -0.98 29.76 -7.71
N PHE A 114 -1.57 30.03 -6.55
CA PHE A 114 -1.84 31.39 -6.08
C PHE A 114 -0.56 32.23 -5.96
N PHE A 115 0.45 31.73 -5.24
CA PHE A 115 1.70 32.47 -5.07
C PHE A 115 2.56 32.53 -6.34
N THR A 116 2.32 31.65 -7.31
CA THR A 116 3.04 31.70 -8.61
C THR A 116 2.43 32.76 -9.53
N ASN A 117 1.13 33.03 -9.41
CA ASN A 117 0.40 33.94 -10.29
C ASN A 117 0.09 35.30 -9.64
N ALA A 118 0.43 35.51 -8.36
CA ALA A 118 0.22 36.79 -7.69
C ALA A 118 1.14 37.88 -8.25
N SER A 119 0.61 39.10 -8.41
CA SER A 119 1.32 40.20 -9.07
C SER A 119 2.48 40.79 -8.26
N ASP A 120 2.45 40.60 -6.94
CA ASP A 120 3.41 41.11 -5.95
C ASP A 120 4.46 40.05 -5.54
N THR A 121 4.44 38.88 -6.17
CA THR A 121 5.37 37.79 -5.91
C THR A 121 6.35 37.58 -7.06
N SER A 122 7.62 37.36 -6.73
CA SER A 122 8.63 36.86 -7.67
C SER A 122 8.93 35.39 -7.40
N ILE A 123 8.85 34.56 -8.43
CA ILE A 123 9.13 33.13 -8.36
C ILE A 123 10.65 32.91 -8.22
N GLU A 124 11.04 32.10 -7.24
CA GLU A 124 12.41 31.61 -7.06
C GLU A 124 12.46 30.08 -7.21
N PRO A 125 13.63 29.47 -7.44
CA PRO A 125 13.73 28.02 -7.68
C PRO A 125 13.16 27.14 -6.56
N THR A 126 13.18 27.62 -5.30
CA THR A 126 12.79 26.85 -4.11
C THR A 126 11.66 27.48 -3.31
N GLY A 127 10.99 28.49 -3.86
CA GLY A 127 9.91 29.20 -3.20
C GLY A 127 9.44 30.43 -3.96
N VAL A 128 8.76 31.31 -3.24
CA VAL A 128 8.29 32.59 -3.75
C VAL A 128 8.73 33.71 -2.83
N ARG A 129 9.03 34.88 -3.38
CA ARG A 129 9.37 36.08 -2.62
C ARG A 129 8.29 37.14 -2.80
N CYS A 130 7.78 37.68 -1.71
CA CYS A 130 6.83 38.80 -1.66
C CYS A 130 7.51 39.95 -0.90
N GLY A 131 7.99 40.97 -1.64
CA GLY A 131 8.81 42.04 -1.05
C GLY A 131 10.05 41.50 -0.33
N ASP A 132 10.16 41.77 0.97
CA ASP A 132 11.27 41.33 1.83
C ASP A 132 11.07 39.92 2.42
N LEU A 133 9.92 39.28 2.17
CA LEU A 133 9.58 37.97 2.70
C LEU A 133 9.83 36.87 1.66
N PHE A 134 10.65 35.89 2.03
CA PHE A 134 10.85 34.67 1.24
C PHE A 134 10.12 33.49 1.88
N MET A 135 9.27 32.83 1.11
CA MET A 135 8.54 31.63 1.52
C MET A 135 8.99 30.45 0.68
N SER A 136 9.76 29.55 1.30
CA SER A 136 10.14 28.29 0.66
C SER A 136 8.94 27.37 0.47
N TYR A 137 8.94 26.53 -0.56
CA TYR A 137 7.90 25.51 -0.73
C TYR A 137 7.85 24.54 0.44
N LYS A 138 9.00 24.29 1.08
CA LYS A 138 9.10 23.48 2.30
C LYS A 138 8.39 24.11 3.49
N SER A 139 8.54 25.41 3.71
CA SER A 139 7.82 26.11 4.78
C SER A 139 6.32 26.14 4.51
N ILE A 140 5.89 26.39 3.27
CA ILE A 140 4.47 26.34 2.90
C ILE A 140 3.89 24.95 3.20
N PHE A 141 4.59 23.90 2.79
CA PHE A 141 4.18 22.53 3.09
C PHE A 141 4.11 22.25 4.59
N GLN A 142 5.09 22.71 5.36
CA GLN A 142 5.10 22.52 6.81
C GLN A 142 3.91 23.22 7.47
N ASP A 143 3.55 24.43 7.02
CA ASP A 143 2.40 25.16 7.54
C ASP A 143 1.08 24.46 7.20
N VAL A 144 0.93 23.95 5.98
CA VAL A 144 -0.23 23.12 5.59
C VAL A 144 -0.32 21.87 6.46
N ARG A 145 0.79 21.14 6.65
CA ARG A 145 0.84 19.94 7.50
C ARG A 145 0.46 20.25 8.94
N ASN A 146 1.03 21.32 9.50
CA ASN A 146 0.71 21.79 10.85
C ASN A 146 -0.77 22.16 10.98
N ALA A 147 -1.36 22.79 9.95
CA ALA A 147 -2.78 23.14 9.92
C ALA A 147 -3.68 21.89 9.85
N VAL A 148 -3.33 20.90 9.02
CA VAL A 148 -4.04 19.62 8.93
C VAL A 148 -3.99 18.89 10.27
N ASP A 149 -2.81 18.75 10.87
CA ASP A 149 -2.65 18.09 12.17
C ASP A 149 -3.44 18.83 13.26
N TRP A 150 -3.39 20.16 13.27
CA TRP A 150 -4.20 20.96 14.19
C TRP A 150 -5.69 20.72 14.00
N VAL A 151 -6.20 20.70 12.76
CA VAL A 151 -7.61 20.47 12.44
C VAL A 151 -8.08 19.08 12.88
N HIS A 152 -7.23 18.06 12.74
CA HIS A 152 -7.54 16.68 13.13
C HIS A 152 -7.45 16.42 14.64
N GLU A 153 -6.50 17.05 15.34
CA GLU A 153 -6.24 16.81 16.76
C GLU A 153 -6.97 17.78 17.69
N LYS A 154 -7.01 19.07 17.33
CA LYS A 154 -7.45 20.17 18.20
C LYS A 154 -8.63 20.97 17.64
N GLY A 155 -8.82 20.91 16.32
CA GLY A 155 -9.83 21.67 15.62
C GLY A 155 -11.20 20.99 15.61
N ASP A 156 -12.07 21.54 14.76
CA ASP A 156 -13.49 21.23 14.76
C ASP A 156 -13.90 20.07 13.86
N LEU A 157 -12.96 19.44 13.14
CA LEU A 157 -13.27 18.42 12.15
C LEU A 157 -14.07 17.27 12.76
N LYS A 158 -13.54 16.66 13.83
CA LYS A 158 -14.20 15.55 14.52
C LYS A 158 -15.54 15.96 15.14
N ARG A 159 -15.62 17.17 15.71
CA ARG A 159 -16.87 17.70 16.29
C ARG A 159 -17.95 17.86 15.23
N LYS A 160 -17.66 18.58 14.14
CA LYS A 160 -18.59 18.77 13.02
C LYS A 160 -18.99 17.46 12.34
N THR A 161 -18.07 16.49 12.29
CA THR A 161 -18.37 15.15 11.77
C THR A 161 -19.41 14.44 12.63
N VAL A 162 -19.26 14.47 13.96
CA VAL A 162 -20.18 13.83 14.90
C VAL A 162 -21.54 14.54 14.98
N GLU A 163 -21.58 15.85 14.71
CA GLU A 163 -22.83 16.62 14.64
C GLU A 163 -23.72 16.21 13.46
N ASN A 164 -23.15 15.64 12.38
CA ASN A 164 -23.90 15.21 11.20
C ASN A 164 -23.29 13.93 10.58
N LEU A 165 -23.42 12.81 11.30
CA LEU A 165 -22.81 11.54 10.91
C LEU A 165 -23.41 10.99 9.61
N GLU A 166 -24.69 11.23 9.36
CA GLU A 166 -25.37 10.82 8.14
C GLU A 166 -24.77 11.48 6.90
N GLU A 167 -24.31 12.72 6.98
CA GLU A 167 -23.70 13.42 5.84
C GLU A 167 -22.28 12.93 5.55
N TYR A 168 -21.53 12.54 6.59
CA TYR A 168 -20.09 12.31 6.48
C TYR A 168 -19.66 10.85 6.55
N VAL A 169 -20.47 9.95 7.08
CA VAL A 169 -20.08 8.56 7.36
C VAL A 169 -20.95 7.59 6.56
N VAL A 170 -20.32 6.65 5.87
CA VAL A 170 -21.01 5.53 5.23
C VAL A 170 -21.40 4.52 6.31
N LYS A 171 -22.69 4.19 6.35
CA LYS A 171 -23.27 3.19 7.26
C LYS A 171 -23.77 2.00 6.45
N ASP A 172 -23.39 0.80 6.86
CA ASP A 172 -23.66 -0.45 6.13
C ASP A 172 -24.09 -1.53 7.13
N ASP A 173 -25.27 -2.10 6.92
CA ASP A 173 -25.91 -3.08 7.79
C ASP A 173 -25.24 -4.47 7.75
N ARG A 174 -24.37 -4.71 6.76
CA ARG A 174 -23.56 -5.94 6.68
C ARG A 174 -22.42 -5.95 7.69
N LEU A 175 -22.04 -4.80 8.26
CA LEU A 175 -20.93 -4.68 9.20
C LEU A 175 -21.14 -5.54 10.47
N PRO A 176 -22.25 -5.38 11.24
CA PRO A 176 -22.49 -6.23 12.41
C PRO A 176 -22.59 -7.71 12.07
N MET A 177 -23.18 -8.03 10.90
CA MET A 177 -23.32 -9.41 10.42
C MET A 177 -21.95 -10.05 10.17
N LEU A 178 -21.04 -9.38 9.46
CA LEU A 178 -19.71 -9.93 9.18
C LEU A 178 -18.92 -10.19 10.45
N LEU A 179 -18.90 -9.24 11.39
CA LEU A 179 -18.16 -9.40 12.65
C LEU A 179 -18.75 -10.50 13.53
N THR A 180 -20.09 -10.64 13.53
CA THR A 180 -20.75 -11.75 14.24
C THR A 180 -20.34 -13.10 13.66
N ARG A 181 -20.40 -13.23 12.33
CA ARG A 181 -20.00 -14.46 11.62
C ARG A 181 -18.54 -14.84 11.88
N MET A 182 -17.63 -13.86 11.89
CA MET A 182 -16.20 -14.10 12.21
C MET A 182 -16.05 -14.73 13.60
N ARG A 183 -16.75 -14.19 14.61
CA ARG A 183 -16.69 -14.70 15.98
C ARG A 183 -17.37 -16.05 16.14
N GLU A 184 -18.51 -16.27 15.49
CA GLU A 184 -19.20 -17.57 15.49
C GLU A 184 -18.36 -18.68 14.85
N PHE A 185 -17.53 -18.36 13.86
CA PHE A 185 -16.57 -19.29 13.28
C PHE A 185 -15.36 -19.59 14.19
N GLY A 186 -15.20 -18.85 15.29
CA GLY A 186 -14.11 -19.03 16.26
C GLY A 186 -12.95 -18.05 16.12
N ALA A 187 -13.01 -17.09 15.19
CA ALA A 187 -11.99 -16.06 15.09
C ALA A 187 -12.16 -15.01 16.20
N LYS A 188 -11.03 -14.57 16.77
CA LYS A 188 -11.01 -13.39 17.64
C LYS A 188 -10.97 -12.12 16.81
N VAL A 189 -11.78 -11.13 17.16
CA VAL A 189 -11.90 -9.86 16.43
C VAL A 189 -11.36 -8.73 17.30
N PHE A 190 -10.50 -7.88 16.76
CA PHE A 190 -9.99 -6.72 17.48
C PHE A 190 -10.11 -5.41 16.69
N LEU A 191 -10.21 -4.31 17.42
CA LEU A 191 -10.13 -2.95 16.88
C LEU A 191 -8.81 -2.31 17.31
N LEU A 192 -8.04 -1.81 16.34
CA LEU A 192 -6.79 -1.07 16.56
C LEU A 192 -6.79 0.23 15.76
N THR A 193 -7.06 1.36 16.43
CA THR A 193 -7.23 2.66 15.75
C THR A 193 -6.36 3.76 16.38
N ASN A 194 -5.99 4.76 15.56
CA ASN A 194 -5.29 5.95 16.03
C ASN A 194 -6.24 6.98 16.68
N SER A 195 -7.55 6.81 16.54
CA SER A 195 -8.56 7.73 17.10
C SER A 195 -8.68 7.59 18.62
N GLU A 196 -9.05 8.69 19.29
CA GLU A 196 -9.29 8.73 20.73
C GLU A 196 -10.65 8.11 21.09
N TYR A 197 -10.84 7.82 22.37
CA TYR A 197 -12.05 7.17 22.89
C TYR A 197 -13.35 7.89 22.56
N TRP A 198 -13.45 9.19 22.88
CA TRP A 198 -14.71 9.95 22.72
C TRP A 198 -15.21 9.94 21.26
N TYR A 199 -14.28 10.06 20.30
CA TYR A 199 -14.60 10.06 18.88
C TYR A 199 -14.97 8.66 18.41
N SER A 200 -14.14 7.67 18.76
CA SER A 200 -14.38 6.26 18.44
C SER A 200 -15.74 5.78 18.97
N GLU A 201 -16.10 6.18 20.19
CA GLU A 201 -17.38 5.79 20.80
C GLU A 201 -18.58 6.32 20.01
N LYS A 202 -18.57 7.60 19.62
CA LYS A 202 -19.66 8.23 18.84
C LYS A 202 -19.80 7.60 17.47
N ILE A 203 -18.68 7.44 16.76
CA ILE A 203 -18.64 6.82 15.45
C ILE A 203 -19.12 5.36 15.50
N MET A 204 -18.59 4.57 16.44
CA MET A 204 -18.94 3.15 16.52
C MET A 204 -20.38 2.95 16.98
N LYS A 205 -20.93 3.80 17.86
CA LYS A 205 -22.37 3.79 18.17
C LYS A 205 -23.19 4.00 16.91
N TYR A 206 -22.86 5.01 16.10
CA TYR A 206 -23.56 5.27 14.83
C TYR A 206 -23.46 4.11 13.83
N LEU A 207 -22.26 3.53 13.65
CA LEU A 207 -22.04 2.43 12.71
C LEU A 207 -22.80 1.14 13.07
N PHE A 208 -23.17 0.95 14.33
CA PHE A 208 -23.87 -0.25 14.80
C PHE A 208 -25.34 0.02 15.18
N ASP A 209 -25.81 1.25 15.05
CA ASP A 209 -27.17 1.66 15.38
C ASP A 209 -28.15 1.20 14.27
N PHE A 210 -28.67 -0.02 14.39
CA PHE A 210 -29.65 -0.58 13.48
C PHE A 210 -30.87 -1.12 14.25
N PRO A 211 -32.09 -1.03 13.70
CA PRO A 211 -33.28 -1.61 14.33
C PRO A 211 -33.12 -3.10 14.60
N GLY A 212 -33.47 -3.54 15.82
CA GLY A 212 -33.35 -4.94 16.23
C GLY A 212 -31.95 -5.36 16.74
N GLN A 213 -30.97 -4.44 16.72
CA GLN A 213 -29.67 -4.68 17.33
C GLN A 213 -29.73 -4.50 18.86
N SER A 214 -29.45 -5.57 19.60
CA SER A 214 -29.37 -5.51 21.08
C SER A 214 -27.94 -5.34 21.61
N LYS A 215 -26.93 -5.73 20.82
CA LYS A 215 -25.51 -5.69 21.22
C LYS A 215 -24.93 -4.29 21.12
N THR A 216 -24.13 -3.89 22.11
CA THR A 216 -23.30 -2.68 22.02
C THR A 216 -22.14 -2.91 21.07
N TRP A 217 -21.65 -1.86 20.41
CA TRP A 217 -20.54 -1.98 19.44
C TRP A 217 -19.30 -2.67 20.03
N THR A 218 -19.04 -2.48 21.33
CA THR A 218 -17.93 -3.11 22.05
C THR A 218 -18.04 -4.63 22.12
N GLU A 219 -19.24 -5.18 22.07
CA GLU A 219 -19.47 -6.63 22.13
C GLU A 219 -19.14 -7.33 20.81
N PHE A 220 -18.89 -6.59 19.73
CA PHE A 220 -18.42 -7.15 18.45
C PHE A 220 -16.91 -7.38 18.41
N PHE A 221 -16.18 -6.96 19.44
CA PHE A 221 -14.73 -7.06 19.53
C PHE A 221 -14.33 -7.78 20.80
N ASP A 222 -13.39 -8.70 20.68
CA ASP A 222 -12.73 -9.35 21.81
C ASP A 222 -11.72 -8.39 22.46
N TYR A 223 -11.04 -7.57 21.64
CA TYR A 223 -10.05 -6.60 22.08
C TYR A 223 -10.22 -5.24 21.39
N ILE A 224 -10.13 -4.16 22.16
CA ILE A 224 -10.28 -2.79 21.64
C ILE A 224 -9.10 -1.95 22.12
N VAL A 225 -8.28 -1.48 21.18
CA VAL A 225 -7.12 -0.62 21.42
C VAL A 225 -7.27 0.66 20.59
N LEU A 226 -7.36 1.77 21.30
CA LEU A 226 -7.49 3.12 20.76
C LEU A 226 -6.16 3.87 20.90
N ASP A 227 -6.05 5.08 20.35
CA ASP A 227 -4.83 5.91 20.41
C ASP A 227 -3.53 5.14 20.07
N ALA A 228 -3.58 4.22 19.11
CA ALA A 228 -2.47 3.31 18.84
C ALA A 228 -1.20 4.03 18.34
N ARG A 229 -1.35 5.23 17.76
CA ARG A 229 -0.25 6.03 17.17
C ARG A 229 0.54 5.28 16.09
N LYS A 230 -0.13 4.50 15.24
CA LYS A 230 0.50 3.86 14.07
C LYS A 230 1.15 4.94 13.19
N PRO A 231 2.38 4.73 12.68
CA PRO A 231 3.16 3.49 12.68
C PRO A 231 4.03 3.24 13.94
N LEU A 232 4.05 4.16 14.92
CA LEU A 232 4.85 3.99 16.15
C LEU A 232 4.47 2.72 16.91
N PHE A 233 3.18 2.35 16.88
CA PHE A 233 2.66 1.08 17.42
C PHE A 233 3.46 -0.16 16.98
N PHE A 234 3.86 -0.21 15.71
CA PHE A 234 4.60 -1.33 15.13
C PHE A 234 6.12 -1.24 15.37
N LYS A 235 6.59 -0.16 16.01
CA LYS A 235 7.97 0.01 16.47
C LYS A 235 8.00 -0.17 18.00
N GLU A 236 8.50 0.83 18.74
CA GLU A 236 8.55 0.86 20.20
C GLU A 236 7.18 1.05 20.87
N GLY A 237 6.19 1.60 20.15
CA GLY A 237 4.86 1.88 20.67
C GLY A 237 4.84 2.90 21.81
N THR A 238 3.83 2.80 22.66
CA THR A 238 3.64 3.63 23.86
C THR A 238 3.22 2.76 25.05
N ILE A 239 3.10 3.37 26.23
CA ILE A 239 2.57 2.68 27.41
C ILE A 239 1.12 2.26 27.15
N LEU A 240 0.81 0.98 27.38
CA LEU A 240 -0.56 0.48 27.32
C LEU A 240 -1.33 0.92 28.56
N ARG A 241 -2.45 1.62 28.36
CA ARG A 241 -3.36 2.05 29.44
C ARG A 241 -4.77 1.51 29.25
N GLN A 242 -5.56 1.56 30.31
CA GLN A 242 -6.98 1.23 30.28
C GLN A 242 -7.81 2.51 30.28
N VAL A 243 -8.86 2.57 29.46
CA VAL A 243 -9.82 3.66 29.44
C VAL A 243 -10.90 3.41 30.49
N ASP A 244 -11.23 4.44 31.28
CA ASP A 244 -12.45 4.46 32.07
C ASP A 244 -13.62 4.90 31.18
N THR A 245 -14.55 4.00 30.89
CA THR A 245 -15.66 4.23 29.97
C THR A 245 -16.72 5.19 30.52
N GLN A 246 -16.74 5.45 31.84
CA GLN A 246 -17.67 6.41 32.43
C GLN A 246 -17.19 7.85 32.25
N SER A 247 -15.91 8.10 32.50
CA SER A 247 -15.31 9.43 32.39
C SER A 247 -14.67 9.71 31.03
N GLY A 248 -14.35 8.67 30.26
CA GLY A 248 -13.54 8.73 29.05
C GLY A 248 -12.04 8.96 29.30
N ALA A 249 -11.61 9.05 30.56
CA ALA A 249 -10.22 9.31 30.93
C ALA A 249 -9.38 8.03 30.92
N LEU A 250 -8.06 8.18 30.79
CA LEU A 250 -7.13 7.07 30.95
C LEU A 250 -6.89 6.80 32.44
N LYS A 251 -7.04 5.55 32.87
CA LYS A 251 -6.68 5.12 34.21
C LYS A 251 -5.18 5.30 34.43
N ILE A 252 -4.81 5.73 35.64
CA ILE A 252 -3.42 5.96 36.02
C ILE A 252 -2.68 4.63 36.13
N GLY A 253 -1.49 4.57 35.52
CA GLY A 253 -0.63 3.40 35.49
C GLY A 253 -0.47 2.79 34.09
N SER A 254 0.29 1.70 34.04
CA SER A 254 0.37 0.82 32.87
C SER A 254 -0.52 -0.40 33.12
N HIS A 255 -1.25 -0.84 32.10
CA HIS A 255 -1.99 -2.08 32.16
C HIS A 255 -1.02 -3.26 32.08
N THR A 256 -1.05 -4.15 33.06
CA THR A 256 -0.17 -5.34 33.15
C THR A 256 -0.94 -6.66 33.20
N GLY A 257 -2.28 -6.61 33.22
CA GLY A 257 -3.12 -7.79 33.26
C GLY A 257 -3.45 -8.35 31.87
N PRO A 258 -4.19 -9.47 31.78
CA PRO A 258 -4.70 -9.96 30.51
C PRO A 258 -5.70 -8.96 29.90
N LEU A 259 -5.84 -9.00 28.56
CA LEU A 259 -6.90 -8.27 27.87
C LEU A 259 -8.25 -8.93 28.15
N LYS A 260 -9.26 -8.13 28.49
CA LYS A 260 -10.60 -8.62 28.84
C LYS A 260 -11.64 -8.02 27.87
N GLN A 261 -12.59 -8.85 27.45
CA GLN A 261 -13.71 -8.41 26.64
C GLN A 261 -14.50 -7.30 27.37
N GLY A 262 -14.98 -6.32 26.61
CA GLY A 262 -15.71 -5.16 27.13
C GLY A 262 -14.84 -4.08 27.78
N GLN A 263 -13.52 -4.31 27.92
CA GLN A 263 -12.57 -3.28 28.33
C GLN A 263 -11.96 -2.61 27.11
N ILE A 264 -11.62 -1.34 27.26
CA ILE A 264 -11.02 -0.51 26.20
C ILE A 264 -9.64 -0.10 26.66
N TYR A 265 -8.69 -0.24 25.76
CA TYR A 265 -7.28 0.06 25.98
C TYR A 265 -6.84 1.23 25.10
N SER A 266 -5.76 1.89 25.49
CA SER A 266 -5.20 3.04 24.78
C SER A 266 -3.68 2.91 24.68
N GLY A 267 -3.11 3.21 23.52
CA GLY A 267 -1.68 3.15 23.26
C GLY A 267 -1.16 1.72 23.09
N GLY A 268 -0.07 1.40 23.78
CA GLY A 268 0.59 0.10 23.68
C GLY A 268 1.54 -0.03 22.48
N SER A 269 2.02 -1.25 22.28
CA SER A 269 2.85 -1.64 21.15
C SER A 269 2.36 -2.96 20.56
N CYS A 270 2.76 -3.25 19.34
CA CYS A 270 2.43 -4.49 18.66
C CYS A 270 2.99 -5.72 19.41
N ASP A 271 4.17 -5.61 20.04
CA ASP A 271 4.76 -6.68 20.86
C ASP A 271 3.83 -7.06 22.01
N VAL A 272 3.49 -6.07 22.84
CA VAL A 272 2.64 -6.26 24.02
C VAL A 272 1.27 -6.77 23.59
N PHE A 273 0.70 -6.22 22.52
CA PHE A 273 -0.60 -6.65 22.03
C PHE A 273 -0.58 -8.11 21.54
N THR A 274 0.42 -8.50 20.76
CA THR A 274 0.55 -9.85 20.20
C THR A 274 0.73 -10.89 21.30
N GLU A 275 1.55 -10.58 22.30
CA GLU A 275 1.73 -11.42 23.49
C GLU A 275 0.41 -11.60 24.26
N LEU A 276 -0.35 -10.52 24.46
CA LEU A 276 -1.59 -10.56 25.21
C LEU A 276 -2.74 -11.29 24.49
N ILE A 277 -2.78 -11.28 23.16
CA ILE A 277 -3.80 -12.01 22.39
C ILE A 277 -3.43 -13.49 22.16
N GLY A 278 -2.14 -13.82 22.28
CA GLY A 278 -1.60 -15.17 22.10
C GLY A 278 -1.67 -15.66 20.64
N ALA A 279 -1.44 -14.76 19.67
CA ALA A 279 -1.48 -15.07 18.24
C ALA A 279 -0.11 -14.85 17.60
N ASN A 280 0.28 -15.69 16.64
CA ASN A 280 1.47 -15.46 15.83
C ASN A 280 1.14 -14.55 14.65
N GLY A 281 2.18 -14.07 13.95
CA GLY A 281 1.98 -13.14 12.85
C GLY A 281 1.05 -13.66 11.75
N LYS A 282 1.22 -14.93 11.35
CA LYS A 282 0.40 -15.55 10.29
C LYS A 282 -1.06 -15.79 10.70
N ASP A 283 -1.36 -15.79 12.00
CA ASP A 283 -2.71 -15.98 12.55
C ASP A 283 -3.56 -14.70 12.47
N VAL A 284 -2.92 -13.55 12.20
CA VAL A 284 -3.55 -12.24 12.18
C VAL A 284 -3.77 -11.76 10.75
N LEU A 285 -5.03 -11.57 10.36
CA LEU A 285 -5.41 -10.77 9.18
C LEU A 285 -5.74 -9.34 9.59
N TYR A 286 -4.81 -8.42 9.34
CA TYR A 286 -4.98 -7.01 9.69
C TYR A 286 -5.53 -6.21 8.51
N ILE A 287 -6.66 -5.54 8.74
CA ILE A 287 -7.44 -4.81 7.74
C ILE A 287 -7.25 -3.31 7.95
N GLY A 288 -6.75 -2.59 6.94
CA GLY A 288 -6.50 -1.15 7.01
C GLY A 288 -6.46 -0.45 5.65
N ASP A 289 -6.56 0.88 5.62
CA ASP A 289 -6.47 1.70 4.39
C ASP A 289 -5.10 2.33 4.21
N HIS A 290 -4.34 2.47 5.30
CA HIS A 290 -3.04 3.11 5.24
C HIS A 290 -1.97 2.13 4.76
N ILE A 291 -1.66 2.19 3.45
CA ILE A 291 -0.69 1.30 2.79
C ILE A 291 0.67 1.24 3.52
N PHE A 292 1.13 2.36 4.07
CA PHE A 292 2.37 2.38 4.85
C PHE A 292 2.15 2.00 6.31
N GLY A 293 1.28 2.75 7.01
CA GLY A 293 1.11 2.65 8.45
C GLY A 293 0.48 1.35 8.93
N ASP A 294 -0.47 0.81 8.18
CA ASP A 294 -1.19 -0.42 8.52
C ASP A 294 -0.62 -1.65 7.83
N ILE A 295 -0.36 -1.55 6.52
CA ILE A 295 -0.06 -2.74 5.70
C ILE A 295 1.45 -3.02 5.65
N LEU A 296 2.26 -2.08 5.14
CA LEU A 296 3.70 -2.30 4.97
C LEU A 296 4.40 -2.59 6.31
N LYS A 297 4.08 -1.82 7.36
CA LYS A 297 4.73 -1.98 8.67
C LYS A 297 4.33 -3.27 9.37
N SER A 298 3.06 -3.66 9.36
CA SER A 298 2.62 -4.92 9.97
C SER A 298 3.21 -6.14 9.24
N LYS A 299 3.22 -6.13 7.90
CA LYS A 299 3.81 -7.19 7.07
C LYS A 299 5.32 -7.32 7.30
N LYS A 300 6.08 -6.23 7.19
CA LYS A 300 7.55 -6.28 7.27
C LYS A 300 8.08 -6.57 8.68
N ILE A 301 7.43 -6.04 9.71
CA ILE A 301 7.97 -6.12 11.08
C ILE A 301 7.50 -7.40 11.76
N ARG A 302 6.28 -7.88 11.49
CA ARG A 302 5.67 -9.00 12.24
C ARG A 302 5.17 -10.15 11.39
N GLY A 303 5.18 -10.01 10.06
CA GLY A 303 4.64 -11.04 9.18
C GLY A 303 3.13 -11.20 9.29
N TRP A 304 2.40 -10.17 9.75
CA TRP A 304 0.94 -10.16 9.73
C TRP A 304 0.41 -10.38 8.31
N ARG A 305 -0.67 -11.13 8.17
CA ARG A 305 -1.44 -11.17 6.92
C ARG A 305 -2.18 -9.85 6.78
N THR A 306 -2.30 -9.35 5.56
CA THR A 306 -2.76 -7.98 5.33
C THR A 306 -3.90 -7.90 4.33
N PHE A 307 -4.93 -7.11 4.68
CA PHE A 307 -6.01 -6.73 3.79
C PHE A 307 -6.03 -5.22 3.62
N LEU A 308 -5.73 -4.72 2.42
CA LEU A 308 -5.78 -3.30 2.11
C LEU A 308 -7.18 -2.90 1.61
N ILE A 309 -7.78 -1.88 2.23
CA ILE A 309 -8.98 -1.24 1.70
C ILE A 309 -8.58 -0.08 0.78
N VAL A 310 -9.14 -0.07 -0.43
CA VAL A 310 -8.95 1.00 -1.42
C VAL A 310 -10.33 1.48 -1.87
N PRO A 311 -10.98 2.43 -1.15
CA PRO A 311 -12.34 2.87 -1.48
C PRO A 311 -12.48 3.40 -2.92
N GLU A 312 -11.44 4.02 -3.46
CA GLU A 312 -11.41 4.54 -4.84
C GLU A 312 -11.57 3.42 -5.89
N LEU A 313 -11.33 2.16 -5.51
CA LEU A 313 -11.38 1.02 -6.40
C LEU A 313 -12.76 0.83 -7.06
N VAL A 314 -13.85 1.27 -6.42
CA VAL A 314 -15.20 1.19 -7.03
C VAL A 314 -15.26 2.01 -8.31
N GLN A 315 -14.82 3.27 -8.26
CA GLN A 315 -14.80 4.16 -9.41
C GLN A 315 -13.72 3.72 -10.42
N GLU A 316 -12.55 3.31 -9.93
CA GLU A 316 -11.47 2.80 -10.80
C GLU A 316 -11.91 1.60 -11.63
N LEU A 317 -12.63 0.64 -11.04
CA LEU A 317 -13.15 -0.54 -11.74
C LEU A 317 -14.23 -0.18 -12.77
N HIS A 318 -15.09 0.78 -12.45
CA HIS A 318 -16.08 1.28 -13.41
C HIS A 318 -15.40 1.90 -14.64
N VAL A 319 -14.48 2.84 -14.44
CA VAL A 319 -13.73 3.48 -15.53
C VAL A 319 -12.87 2.46 -16.30
N TRP A 320 -12.22 1.54 -15.60
CA TRP A 320 -11.41 0.47 -16.22
C TRP A 320 -12.22 -0.41 -17.16
N THR A 321 -13.45 -0.74 -16.76
CA THR A 321 -14.37 -1.56 -17.58
C THR A 321 -14.91 -0.75 -18.76
N ASP A 322 -15.40 0.47 -18.51
CA ASP A 322 -16.00 1.34 -19.53
C ASP A 322 -15.00 1.81 -20.58
N LYS A 323 -13.71 1.94 -20.22
CA LYS A 323 -12.62 2.42 -21.09
C LYS A 323 -11.63 1.34 -21.48
N CYS A 324 -12.00 0.06 -21.35
CA CYS A 324 -11.12 -1.08 -21.65
C CYS A 324 -10.51 -1.01 -23.06
N SER A 325 -11.26 -0.50 -24.04
CA SER A 325 -10.80 -0.35 -25.43
C SER A 325 -9.59 0.57 -25.58
N LEU A 326 -9.44 1.59 -24.71
CA LEU A 326 -8.27 2.46 -24.72
C LEU A 326 -7.04 1.69 -24.23
N PHE A 327 -7.20 0.85 -23.22
CA PHE A 327 -6.12 0.02 -22.69
C PHE A 327 -5.70 -1.06 -23.70
N GLU A 328 -6.65 -1.73 -24.36
CA GLU A 328 -6.36 -2.68 -25.45
C GLU A 328 -5.63 -2.00 -26.61
N LYS A 329 -6.05 -0.79 -26.99
CA LYS A 329 -5.37 0.01 -28.02
C LYS A 329 -3.94 0.35 -27.61
N LEU A 330 -3.71 0.70 -26.33
CA LEU A 330 -2.38 0.97 -25.80
C LEU A 330 -1.50 -0.28 -25.82
N GLN A 331 -2.03 -1.44 -25.42
CA GLN A 331 -1.33 -2.72 -25.47
C GLN A 331 -0.95 -3.10 -26.90
N ASN A 332 -1.85 -2.91 -27.87
CA ASN A 332 -1.56 -3.16 -29.27
C ASN A 332 -0.47 -2.23 -29.82
N LEU A 333 -0.46 -0.95 -29.40
CA LEU A 333 0.61 -0.01 -29.76
C LEU A 333 1.97 -0.42 -29.19
N ASP A 334 2.01 -0.89 -27.94
CA ASP A 334 3.22 -1.41 -27.30
C ASP A 334 3.74 -2.68 -28.01
N VAL A 335 2.84 -3.59 -28.43
CA VAL A 335 3.20 -4.77 -29.23
C VAL A 335 3.77 -4.37 -30.60
N MET A 336 3.12 -3.43 -31.31
CA MET A 336 3.63 -2.93 -32.60
C MET A 336 5.01 -2.27 -32.46
N LEU A 337 5.24 -1.56 -31.35
CA LEU A 337 6.56 -1.01 -31.04
C LEU A 337 7.59 -2.13 -30.85
N GLY A 338 7.23 -3.21 -30.14
CA GLY A 338 8.09 -4.38 -29.98
C GLY A 338 8.40 -5.09 -31.30
N GLU A 339 7.41 -5.33 -32.14
CA GLU A 339 7.57 -5.96 -33.46
C GLU A 339 8.48 -5.15 -34.39
N THR A 340 8.47 -3.81 -34.26
CA THR A 340 9.37 -2.93 -35.02
C THR A 340 10.84 -3.19 -34.72
N TYR A 341 11.17 -3.64 -33.50
CA TYR A 341 12.54 -3.93 -33.06
C TYR A 341 12.91 -5.42 -33.10
N LYS A 342 11.94 -6.32 -33.29
CA LYS A 342 12.09 -7.77 -33.09
C LYS A 342 13.21 -8.43 -33.89
N ASN A 343 13.39 -8.01 -35.15
CA ASN A 343 14.39 -8.56 -36.06
C ASN A 343 15.67 -7.70 -36.13
N LEU A 344 15.82 -6.72 -35.23
CA LEU A 344 16.99 -5.86 -35.18
C LEU A 344 17.99 -6.43 -34.18
N ASP A 345 19.22 -6.60 -34.62
CA ASP A 345 20.33 -7.06 -33.80
C ASP A 345 21.39 -5.95 -33.64
N SER A 346 22.49 -6.27 -32.95
CA SER A 346 23.61 -5.35 -32.72
C SER A 346 24.32 -4.91 -34.01
N SER A 347 24.07 -5.57 -35.15
CA SER A 347 24.63 -5.21 -36.46
C SER A 347 23.79 -4.19 -37.21
N THR A 348 22.54 -3.98 -36.79
CA THR A 348 21.59 -3.05 -37.43
C THR A 348 22.02 -1.59 -37.22
N LYS A 349 22.30 -0.88 -38.31
CA LYS A 349 22.71 0.54 -38.28
C LYS A 349 21.56 1.53 -38.42
N GLU A 350 20.46 1.11 -39.04
CA GLU A 350 19.28 1.95 -39.24
C GLU A 350 18.37 1.93 -38.02
N ARG A 351 17.94 3.11 -37.57
CA ARG A 351 16.99 3.25 -36.47
C ARG A 351 15.58 3.39 -37.06
N PRO A 352 14.64 2.49 -36.75
CA PRO A 352 13.28 2.62 -37.25
C PRO A 352 12.61 3.91 -36.74
N ASP A 353 11.83 4.57 -37.60
CA ASP A 353 11.05 5.73 -37.20
C ASP A 353 9.80 5.30 -36.42
N ILE A 354 9.83 5.56 -35.12
CA ILE A 354 8.75 5.25 -34.18
C ILE A 354 7.96 6.49 -33.77
N SER A 355 8.15 7.62 -34.43
CA SER A 355 7.53 8.91 -34.04
C SER A 355 6.01 8.84 -34.05
N LYS A 356 5.42 8.19 -35.06
CA LYS A 356 3.96 7.98 -35.18
C LYS A 356 3.42 7.10 -34.05
N ILE A 357 4.07 5.96 -33.79
CA ILE A 357 3.66 5.02 -32.73
C ILE A 357 3.79 5.69 -31.36
N ARG A 358 4.91 6.37 -31.08
CA ARG A 358 5.12 7.13 -29.84
C ARG A 358 4.08 8.24 -29.66
N GLY A 359 3.73 8.96 -30.73
CA GLY A 359 2.67 9.97 -30.70
C GLY A 359 1.32 9.36 -30.33
N ALA A 360 0.95 8.24 -30.97
CA ALA A 360 -0.28 7.52 -30.65
C ALA A 360 -0.31 6.97 -29.23
N ILE A 361 0.80 6.41 -28.72
CA ILE A 361 0.91 5.94 -27.33
C ILE A 361 0.65 7.10 -26.36
N LYS A 362 1.26 8.27 -26.59
CA LYS A 362 1.06 9.46 -25.75
C LYS A 362 -0.39 9.94 -25.75
N GLU A 363 -1.02 9.99 -26.91
CA GLU A 363 -2.41 10.43 -27.06
C GLU A 363 -3.37 9.47 -26.34
N VAL A 364 -3.24 8.16 -26.59
CA VAL A 364 -4.08 7.14 -25.93
C VAL A 364 -3.86 7.14 -24.42
N THR A 365 -2.61 7.28 -23.98
CA THR A 365 -2.27 7.41 -22.55
C THR A 365 -2.96 8.62 -21.92
N HIS A 366 -2.91 9.78 -22.58
CA HIS A 366 -3.55 10.99 -22.07
C HIS A 366 -5.08 10.84 -22.00
N GLN A 367 -5.72 10.35 -23.07
CA GLN A 367 -7.17 10.10 -23.09
C GLN A 367 -7.61 9.11 -22.00
N MET A 368 -6.82 8.05 -21.79
CA MET A 368 -7.10 7.05 -20.76
C MET A 368 -6.97 7.68 -19.37
N ASP A 369 -5.87 8.39 -19.10
CA ASP A 369 -5.65 9.03 -17.80
C ASP A 369 -6.75 10.07 -17.49
N MET A 370 -7.14 10.92 -18.45
CA MET A 370 -8.22 11.91 -18.26
C MET A 370 -9.59 11.29 -17.98
N SER A 371 -9.80 10.00 -18.27
CA SER A 371 -11.05 9.31 -17.94
C SER A 371 -11.21 9.07 -16.43
N TYR A 372 -10.12 9.14 -15.65
CA TYR A 372 -10.13 8.96 -14.19
C TYR A 372 -10.17 10.29 -13.43
N GLY A 373 -9.60 11.35 -14.01
CA GLY A 373 -9.40 12.65 -13.37
C GLY A 373 -8.13 13.33 -13.87
N MET A 374 -7.85 14.55 -13.41
CA MET A 374 -6.73 15.35 -13.96
C MET A 374 -5.35 14.70 -13.74
N LEU A 375 -5.19 13.92 -12.67
CA LEU A 375 -3.95 13.20 -12.36
C LEU A 375 -3.99 11.72 -12.75
N GLY A 376 -5.06 11.26 -13.42
CA GLY A 376 -5.23 9.89 -13.90
C GLY A 376 -5.52 8.85 -12.81
N SER A 377 -5.44 7.57 -13.16
CA SER A 377 -5.72 6.46 -12.22
C SER A 377 -4.75 6.42 -11.03
N LEU A 378 -5.23 6.05 -9.85
CA LEU A 378 -4.43 5.73 -8.66
C LEU A 378 -3.34 4.69 -8.96
N PHE A 379 -3.63 3.74 -9.86
CA PHE A 379 -2.78 2.57 -10.09
C PHE A 379 -1.80 2.73 -11.25
N ARG A 380 -2.06 3.66 -12.20
CA ARG A 380 -1.25 3.76 -13.42
C ARG A 380 -1.29 5.13 -14.11
N SER A 381 -0.34 5.34 -15.01
CA SER A 381 -0.42 6.29 -16.11
C SER A 381 -0.10 5.54 -17.39
N GLY A 382 -1.09 5.37 -18.27
CA GLY A 382 -0.96 4.48 -19.43
C GLY A 382 -0.59 3.04 -19.02
N SER A 383 0.48 2.51 -19.62
CA SER A 383 1.00 1.17 -19.32
C SER A 383 1.91 1.11 -18.09
N ARG A 384 2.22 2.25 -17.45
CA ARG A 384 3.15 2.32 -16.31
C ARG A 384 2.41 2.33 -14.99
N GLN A 385 2.73 1.39 -14.11
CA GLN A 385 2.18 1.32 -12.76
C GLN A 385 2.75 2.43 -11.85
N THR A 386 1.94 2.89 -10.91
CA THR A 386 2.35 3.87 -9.89
C THR A 386 3.13 3.21 -8.75
N PHE A 387 3.84 4.05 -7.99
CA PHE A 387 4.43 3.67 -6.72
C PHE A 387 3.41 3.03 -5.78
N PHE A 388 2.22 3.61 -5.66
CA PHE A 388 1.12 3.05 -4.87
C PHE A 388 0.77 1.63 -5.33
N SER A 389 0.53 1.40 -6.63
CA SER A 389 0.24 0.07 -7.19
C SER A 389 1.32 -0.95 -6.83
N SER A 390 2.60 -0.56 -6.91
CA SER A 390 3.70 -1.47 -6.58
C SER A 390 3.74 -1.84 -5.10
N GLN A 391 3.32 -0.94 -4.21
CA GLN A 391 3.20 -1.21 -2.78
C GLN A 391 2.03 -2.14 -2.48
N VAL A 392 0.88 -1.96 -3.17
CA VAL A 392 -0.27 -2.87 -3.04
C VAL A 392 0.14 -4.30 -3.40
N VAL A 393 0.71 -4.50 -4.59
CA VAL A 393 1.13 -5.83 -5.07
C VAL A 393 2.16 -6.49 -4.15
N ARG A 394 3.03 -5.70 -3.52
CA ARG A 394 4.13 -6.24 -2.70
C ARG A 394 3.75 -6.51 -1.24
N TYR A 395 2.82 -5.74 -0.67
CA TYR A 395 2.60 -5.73 0.78
C TYR A 395 1.17 -6.08 1.22
N ALA A 396 0.18 -5.98 0.33
CA ALA A 396 -1.19 -6.37 0.64
C ALA A 396 -1.44 -7.80 0.14
N ASP A 397 -1.68 -8.74 1.05
CA ASP A 397 -2.03 -10.12 0.65
C ASP A 397 -3.40 -10.17 -0.04
N LEU A 398 -4.33 -9.37 0.47
CA LEU A 398 -5.65 -9.13 -0.11
C LEU A 398 -5.87 -7.62 -0.26
N TYR A 399 -6.66 -7.21 -1.24
CA TYR A 399 -7.16 -5.84 -1.33
C TYR A 399 -8.56 -5.81 -1.94
N ALA A 400 -9.37 -4.84 -1.53
CA ALA A 400 -10.70 -4.62 -2.10
C ALA A 400 -11.18 -3.18 -1.85
N ALA A 401 -12.30 -2.81 -2.49
CA ALA A 401 -12.97 -1.54 -2.22
C ALA A 401 -13.51 -1.43 -0.78
N THR A 402 -13.95 -2.55 -0.23
CA THR A 402 -14.44 -2.67 1.14
C THR A 402 -14.10 -4.05 1.69
N PHE A 403 -13.77 -4.13 2.99
CA PHE A 403 -13.56 -5.41 3.67
C PHE A 403 -14.85 -6.22 3.81
N LEU A 404 -16.01 -5.56 3.66
CA LEU A 404 -17.31 -6.23 3.68
C LEU A 404 -17.44 -7.27 2.57
N ASN A 405 -16.62 -7.20 1.52
CA ASN A 405 -16.58 -8.22 0.47
C ASN A 405 -16.20 -9.62 1.00
N LEU A 406 -15.55 -9.71 2.18
CA LEU A 406 -15.28 -10.99 2.84
C LEU A 406 -16.56 -11.77 3.16
N ILE A 407 -17.72 -11.11 3.26
CA ILE A 407 -19.00 -11.79 3.52
C ILE A 407 -19.39 -12.77 2.41
N TYR A 408 -18.87 -12.57 1.20
CA TYR A 408 -19.16 -13.38 0.02
C TYR A 408 -18.26 -14.62 -0.10
N TYR A 409 -17.36 -14.84 0.87
CA TYR A 409 -16.45 -15.98 0.92
C TYR A 409 -16.72 -16.81 2.18
N PRO A 410 -16.63 -18.16 2.11
CA PRO A 410 -16.63 -18.97 3.31
C PRO A 410 -15.34 -18.74 4.12
N PHE A 411 -15.38 -18.91 5.44
CA PHE A 411 -14.17 -18.72 6.26
C PHE A 411 -13.09 -19.79 6.06
N SER A 412 -13.44 -20.92 5.42
CA SER A 412 -12.49 -21.93 4.94
C SER A 412 -11.94 -21.64 3.53
N TYR A 413 -12.16 -20.44 2.99
CA TYR A 413 -11.73 -20.11 1.64
C TYR A 413 -10.21 -19.93 1.55
N MET A 414 -9.60 -20.66 0.62
CA MET A 414 -8.19 -20.49 0.26
C MET A 414 -8.05 -19.47 -0.88
N PHE A 415 -7.64 -18.24 -0.57
CA PHE A 415 -7.31 -17.26 -1.60
C PHE A 415 -6.03 -17.66 -2.33
N ARG A 416 -6.10 -17.78 -3.67
CA ARG A 416 -4.98 -18.25 -4.51
C ARG A 416 -4.49 -17.13 -5.43
N ALA A 417 -3.17 -17.01 -5.54
CA ALA A 417 -2.50 -16.20 -6.55
C ALA A 417 -1.70 -17.12 -7.49
N PRO A 418 -1.57 -16.80 -8.79
CA PRO A 418 -0.67 -17.52 -9.68
C PRO A 418 0.78 -17.48 -9.18
N ALA A 419 1.51 -18.57 -9.36
CA ALA A 419 2.95 -18.61 -9.05
C ALA A 419 3.71 -17.58 -9.91
N MET A 420 4.56 -16.78 -9.28
CA MET A 420 5.39 -15.80 -9.98
C MET A 420 6.61 -16.49 -10.57
N LEU A 421 6.65 -16.57 -11.91
CA LEU A 421 7.79 -17.11 -12.64
C LEU A 421 8.79 -15.99 -13.00
N MET A 422 10.06 -16.28 -12.83
CA MET A 422 11.14 -15.48 -13.40
C MET A 422 11.12 -15.63 -14.93
N PRO A 423 11.62 -14.63 -15.69
CA PRO A 423 11.54 -14.66 -17.15
C PRO A 423 12.10 -15.94 -17.78
N HIS A 424 13.21 -16.46 -17.27
CA HIS A 424 13.84 -17.69 -17.78
C HIS A 424 13.02 -18.96 -17.52
N GLU A 425 12.17 -18.97 -16.49
CA GLU A 425 11.29 -20.11 -16.17
C GLU A 425 10.08 -20.15 -17.12
N SER A 426 9.72 -19.01 -17.73
CA SER A 426 8.60 -18.92 -18.68
C SER A 426 9.02 -19.17 -20.14
N THR A 427 10.31 -19.08 -20.46
CA THR A 427 10.83 -19.18 -21.84
C THR A 427 11.36 -20.56 -22.22
N VAL A 428 11.56 -21.46 -21.27
CA VAL A 428 12.11 -22.79 -21.52
C VAL A 428 10.98 -23.81 -21.61
N ALA A 429 10.84 -24.45 -22.76
CA ALA A 429 9.96 -25.61 -22.87
C ALA A 429 10.56 -26.78 -22.06
N HIS A 430 9.76 -27.41 -21.20
CA HIS A 430 10.20 -28.52 -20.33
C HIS A 430 10.73 -29.77 -21.07
N GLU A 431 10.64 -29.78 -22.40
CA GLU A 431 11.08 -30.88 -23.27
C GLU A 431 12.49 -30.69 -23.85
N GLN A 432 13.14 -29.53 -23.65
CA GLN A 432 14.46 -29.25 -24.22
C GLN A 432 15.60 -29.71 -23.30
N SER A 433 16.25 -30.81 -23.70
CA SER A 433 17.55 -31.24 -23.17
C SER A 433 18.63 -30.25 -23.61
N PHE A 434 19.19 -29.47 -22.68
CA PHE A 434 20.34 -28.61 -22.95
C PHE A 434 21.61 -29.46 -23.06
N VAL A 435 22.14 -29.58 -24.29
CA VAL A 435 23.52 -30.05 -24.51
C VAL A 435 24.44 -28.84 -24.35
N ALA A 436 25.15 -28.76 -23.24
CA ALA A 436 26.07 -27.65 -22.96
C ALA A 436 27.46 -27.93 -23.56
N ASP A 437 27.89 -27.12 -24.52
CA ASP A 437 29.22 -27.20 -25.17
C ASP A 437 30.36 -26.55 -24.35
N SER A 438 30.12 -26.20 -23.09
CA SER A 438 31.12 -25.53 -22.24
C SER A 438 30.96 -25.89 -20.76
N PRO A 439 32.05 -25.86 -19.96
CA PRO A 439 31.97 -26.19 -18.54
C PRO A 439 31.13 -25.14 -17.81
N MET A 440 29.87 -25.47 -17.54
CA MET A 440 28.98 -24.66 -16.72
C MET A 440 29.47 -24.64 -15.27
N PHE A 441 29.06 -23.62 -14.51
CA PHE A 441 29.08 -23.66 -13.04
C PHE A 441 28.12 -24.77 -12.55
N SER A 442 28.54 -26.02 -12.72
CA SER A 442 27.78 -27.22 -12.38
C SER A 442 27.82 -27.41 -10.86
N ARG A 443 26.66 -27.28 -10.21
CA ARG A 443 26.43 -27.72 -8.83
C ARG A 443 26.07 -29.21 -8.74
N SER A 444 26.46 -30.00 -9.75
CA SER A 444 26.12 -31.43 -9.81
C SER A 444 26.94 -32.21 -8.80
N ARG A 445 26.26 -32.71 -7.77
CA ARG A 445 26.78 -33.73 -6.87
C ARG A 445 26.95 -35.01 -7.69
N GLN A 446 28.19 -35.44 -7.96
CA GLN A 446 28.44 -36.78 -8.50
C GLN A 446 27.80 -37.80 -7.55
N GLN A 447 26.70 -38.42 -7.98
CA GLN A 447 26.02 -39.51 -7.27
C GLN A 447 26.98 -40.70 -7.24
N SER A 448 27.57 -40.96 -6.07
CA SER A 448 28.17 -42.26 -5.79
C SER A 448 27.04 -43.25 -5.58
N ALA A 449 26.78 -44.07 -6.60
CA ALA A 449 25.81 -45.15 -6.57
C ALA A 449 26.16 -46.15 -5.45
N LEU A 450 25.26 -46.31 -4.48
CA LEU A 450 25.13 -47.48 -3.63
C LEU A 450 23.64 -47.76 -3.42
N ASP A 451 23.29 -49.02 -3.71
CA ASP A 451 22.08 -49.79 -3.40
C ASP A 451 20.79 -49.38 -4.15
N GLY A 452 20.03 -50.26 -4.80
CA GLY A 452 20.05 -51.71 -4.94
C GLY A 452 18.68 -52.15 -5.47
N ASP A 453 18.69 -53.07 -6.43
CA ASP A 453 17.60 -53.92 -6.94
C ASP A 453 16.66 -53.42 -8.07
N GLY A 454 16.67 -54.17 -9.18
CA GLY A 454 15.69 -54.09 -10.29
C GLY A 454 16.25 -53.71 -11.68
N GLN A 455 16.83 -54.66 -12.41
CA GLN A 455 17.15 -54.56 -13.86
C GLN A 455 15.92 -54.88 -14.75
N PRO A 456 15.87 -54.60 -16.08
CA PRO A 456 16.99 -54.71 -17.02
C PRO A 456 17.18 -53.60 -18.09
N GLU A 457 18.48 -53.42 -18.39
CA GLU A 457 19.19 -53.11 -19.65
C GLU A 457 18.55 -52.24 -20.75
N LEU A 458 19.30 -51.19 -21.16
CA LEU A 458 19.93 -51.11 -22.50
C LEU A 458 20.83 -49.85 -22.61
N PHE A 459 21.94 -50.01 -23.33
CA PHE A 459 22.99 -49.03 -23.72
C PHE A 459 24.22 -48.89 -22.80
N ALA A 460 25.26 -49.64 -23.19
CA ALA A 460 26.62 -49.57 -22.69
C ALA A 460 27.41 -48.41 -23.33
N GLY A 461 28.13 -47.65 -22.48
CA GLY A 461 29.21 -46.72 -22.85
C GLY A 461 30.29 -46.75 -21.75
N PRO A 462 31.59 -46.57 -22.07
CA PRO A 462 32.67 -47.04 -21.21
C PRO A 462 32.85 -46.19 -19.94
N SER A 463 32.78 -46.86 -18.78
CA SER A 463 32.92 -46.28 -17.45
C SER A 463 34.36 -45.82 -17.16
N SER A 464 34.61 -44.52 -17.01
CA SER A 464 35.78 -44.04 -16.28
C SER A 464 35.48 -44.08 -14.77
N LYS A 465 35.78 -45.21 -14.12
CA LYS A 465 35.71 -45.33 -12.65
C LYS A 465 36.79 -44.46 -12.02
N ALA A 466 36.44 -43.24 -11.60
CA ALA A 466 37.28 -42.47 -10.69
C ALA A 466 37.27 -43.16 -9.31
N LYS A 467 38.40 -43.77 -8.92
CA LYS A 467 38.60 -44.32 -7.57
C LYS A 467 38.57 -43.19 -6.55
N VAL A 468 37.59 -43.21 -5.65
CA VAL A 468 37.61 -42.39 -4.43
C VAL A 468 38.71 -42.98 -3.54
N LEU A 469 39.78 -42.22 -3.32
CA LEU A 469 40.80 -42.55 -2.33
C LEU A 469 40.19 -42.33 -0.94
N GLU A 470 39.78 -43.40 -0.27
CA GLU A 470 39.40 -43.35 1.14
C GLU A 470 40.64 -43.01 1.98
N ARG A 471 40.67 -41.81 2.55
CA ARG A 471 41.60 -41.49 3.65
C ARG A 471 41.09 -42.21 4.89
N SER A 472 41.84 -43.20 5.35
CA SER A 472 41.50 -44.11 6.45
C SER A 472 41.42 -43.50 7.85
N GLN A 473 41.48 -42.16 8.01
CA GLN A 473 41.32 -41.48 9.31
C GLN A 473 40.74 -40.06 9.13
N SER A 474 39.48 -39.95 8.72
CA SER A 474 38.74 -38.67 8.74
C SER A 474 38.11 -38.47 10.12
N PHE A 475 38.52 -37.42 10.84
CA PHE A 475 37.88 -36.95 12.09
C PHE A 475 36.61 -36.11 11.85
N ILE A 476 36.21 -35.91 10.59
CA ILE A 476 35.04 -35.09 10.23
C ILE A 476 33.79 -35.99 10.23
N PRO A 477 32.75 -35.70 11.05
CA PRO A 477 31.56 -36.54 11.20
C PRO A 477 30.77 -36.75 9.90
N HIS A 478 30.67 -35.71 9.07
CA HIS A 478 30.04 -35.79 7.74
C HIS A 478 30.95 -35.10 6.72
N VAL A 479 31.50 -35.87 5.77
CA VAL A 479 32.37 -35.33 4.70
C VAL A 479 31.56 -34.51 3.69
N ARG A 480 30.25 -34.77 3.58
CA ARG A 480 29.31 -34.04 2.72
C ARG A 480 27.90 -34.06 3.34
N PRO A 481 27.03 -33.06 3.06
CA PRO A 481 25.67 -32.99 3.61
C PRO A 481 24.79 -34.14 3.10
N GLU A 482 24.09 -34.90 3.93
CA GLU A 482 23.24 -35.98 3.41
C GLU A 482 22.08 -35.43 2.56
N THR A 483 21.76 -36.09 1.45
CA THR A 483 20.59 -35.71 0.65
C THR A 483 19.34 -36.03 1.47
N PRO A 484 18.42 -35.08 1.69
CA PRO A 484 17.17 -35.36 2.38
C PRO A 484 16.43 -36.53 1.72
N ARG A 485 16.17 -37.60 2.48
CA ARG A 485 15.44 -38.80 2.01
C ARG A 485 13.94 -38.72 2.28
N LYS A 486 13.49 -37.65 2.94
CA LYS A 486 12.11 -37.35 3.26
C LYS A 486 11.86 -35.88 2.95
N VAL A 487 10.60 -35.52 2.75
CA VAL A 487 10.18 -34.12 2.59
C VAL A 487 10.68 -33.34 3.81
N THR A 488 11.49 -32.30 3.58
CA THR A 488 12.03 -31.42 4.62
C THR A 488 11.37 -30.05 4.63
N HIS A 489 10.53 -29.77 3.64
CA HIS A 489 9.90 -28.49 3.44
C HIS A 489 8.44 -28.74 3.05
N HIS A 490 7.55 -28.20 3.88
CA HIS A 490 6.14 -28.03 3.56
C HIS A 490 5.94 -26.56 3.19
N HIS A 491 5.04 -26.26 2.26
CA HIS A 491 4.67 -24.87 2.04
C HIS A 491 3.76 -24.46 3.19
N ASP A 492 3.89 -23.22 3.66
CA ASP A 492 3.09 -22.68 4.79
C ASP A 492 1.55 -22.77 4.57
N GLU A 493 1.12 -23.14 3.37
CA GLU A 493 -0.28 -23.34 2.99
C GLU A 493 -0.79 -24.78 3.26
N ASP A 494 0.10 -25.73 3.60
CA ASP A 494 -0.22 -27.16 3.75
C ASP A 494 -0.59 -27.55 5.21
N ASP A 495 -0.35 -26.69 6.20
CA ASP A 495 -0.38 -27.05 7.64
C ASP A 495 -1.74 -26.84 8.35
N SER A 496 -2.81 -26.42 7.67
CA SER A 496 -4.06 -26.09 8.39
C SER A 496 -4.92 -27.29 8.81
N GLU A 497 -4.65 -28.52 8.35
CA GLU A 497 -5.53 -29.67 8.63
C GLU A 497 -4.87 -30.84 9.38
N GLU A 498 -3.56 -31.04 9.32
CA GLU A 498 -2.96 -32.29 9.86
C GLU A 498 -2.61 -32.25 11.36
N GLU A 499 -2.48 -31.09 12.01
CA GLU A 499 -2.15 -31.05 13.45
C GLU A 499 -3.36 -31.28 14.38
N SER A 500 -4.60 -31.16 13.89
CA SER A 500 -5.79 -31.35 14.74
C SER A 500 -6.20 -32.81 14.99
N GLU A 501 -5.72 -33.78 14.18
CA GLU A 501 -6.14 -35.18 14.33
C GLU A 501 -5.26 -36.02 15.28
N LYS A 502 -4.17 -35.47 15.82
CA LYS A 502 -3.27 -36.22 16.73
C LYS A 502 -3.47 -35.96 18.22
N SER A 503 -4.53 -35.23 18.59
CA SER A 503 -4.86 -34.93 19.99
C SER A 503 -6.32 -35.29 20.32
N ALA A 504 -6.65 -36.58 20.28
CA ALA A 504 -7.89 -37.12 20.84
C ALA A 504 -7.64 -38.46 21.53
#